data_AF-A0A1Q6XCV5-F1
#
_entry.id   AF-A0A1Q6XCV5-F1
#
_cell.length_a   1.000
_cell.length_b   1.000
_cell.length_c   1.000
_cell.angle_alpha   90.00
_cell.angle_beta   90.00
_cell.angle_gamma   90.00
#
_symmetry.space_group_name_H-M   'P 1'
#
loop_
_entity.id
_entity.type
_entity.pdbx_description
1 polymer ?
#
loop_
_entity_poly.entity_id
_entity_poly.type
_entity_poly.pdbx_seq_one_letter_code
_entity_poly.pdbx_strand_id
1 'polypeptide(L)'
;MQVRTLPLKAWLVLALFLVAALFMGLHTAFAAKDSTLHLKVQHGFRSALLSVWIDGELAYSSKLTGTMKKKLGLIPESVQGNLAQTIPLPYGTRELRVRVETPDGSVQEQTISAEFVRNGERTLFVIARRTDFSMNWQDLPVPVAESASTLGWMARYTSTLLLTAAGSIISALTGYAIRELPKQIGARQAETPKA
;
A
#
# COMPACT_ATOMS: atom_id res chain seq x y z
N MET A 1 -17.39 50.84 -37.32
CA MET A 1 -16.71 49.73 -36.60
C MET A 1 -15.80 50.35 -35.54
N GLN A 2 -16.22 50.39 -34.29
CA GLN A 2 -15.47 51.08 -33.23
C GLN A 2 -14.63 50.04 -32.48
N VAL A 3 -13.34 49.98 -32.80
CA VAL A 3 -12.38 49.12 -32.10
C VAL A 3 -12.15 49.73 -30.72
N ARG A 4 -12.90 49.25 -29.73
CA ARG A 4 -12.80 49.70 -28.33
C ARG A 4 -11.47 49.17 -27.77
N THR A 5 -10.43 49.99 -27.82
CA THR A 5 -9.14 49.70 -27.19
C THR A 5 -9.35 49.53 -25.69
N LEU A 6 -9.01 48.36 -25.16
CA LEU A 6 -9.14 48.07 -23.74
C LEU A 6 -8.27 49.05 -22.93
N PRO A 7 -8.77 49.58 -21.80
CA PRO A 7 -7.98 50.47 -20.95
C PRO A 7 -6.74 49.73 -20.44
N LEU A 8 -5.59 50.41 -20.35
CA LEU A 8 -4.32 49.84 -19.87
C LEU A 8 -4.44 49.05 -18.56
N LYS A 9 -5.35 49.46 -17.67
CA LYS A 9 -5.66 48.76 -16.40
C LYS A 9 -6.21 47.34 -16.63
N ALA A 10 -7.04 47.13 -17.65
CA ALA A 10 -7.59 45.82 -17.99
C ALA A 10 -6.50 44.87 -18.51
N TRP A 11 -5.53 45.39 -19.26
CA TRP A 11 -4.36 44.63 -19.71
C TRP A 11 -3.50 44.17 -18.53
N LEU A 12 -3.34 45.02 -17.53
CA LEU A 12 -2.56 44.72 -16.32
C LEU A 12 -3.24 43.62 -15.47
N VAL A 13 -4.57 43.68 -15.34
CA VAL A 13 -5.36 42.63 -14.66
C VAL A 13 -5.30 41.32 -15.44
N LEU A 14 -5.40 41.36 -16.77
CA LEU A 14 -5.33 40.17 -17.62
C LEU A 14 -3.95 39.51 -17.54
N ALA A 15 -2.87 40.31 -17.57
CA ALA A 15 -1.51 39.81 -17.42
C ALA A 15 -1.30 39.15 -16.05
N LEU A 16 -1.77 39.78 -14.97
CA LEU A 16 -1.70 39.21 -13.62
C LEU A 16 -2.49 37.89 -13.54
N PHE A 17 -3.69 37.85 -14.11
CA PHE A 17 -4.52 36.65 -14.15
C PHE A 17 -3.84 35.52 -14.93
N LEU A 18 -3.23 35.80 -16.09
CA LEU A 18 -2.48 34.81 -16.86
C LEU A 18 -1.28 34.28 -16.10
N VAL A 19 -0.54 35.14 -15.39
CA VAL A 19 0.58 34.73 -14.54
C VAL A 19 0.08 33.84 -13.40
N ALA A 20 -1.00 34.22 -12.71
CA ALA A 20 -1.59 33.42 -11.64
C ALA A 20 -2.10 32.06 -12.15
N ALA A 21 -2.75 32.03 -13.31
CA ALA A 21 -3.22 30.81 -13.96
C ALA A 21 -2.05 29.89 -14.36
N LEU A 22 -0.96 30.46 -14.86
CA LEU A 22 0.26 29.71 -15.18
C LEU A 22 0.88 29.10 -13.92
N PHE A 23 1.02 29.89 -12.85
CA PHE A 23 1.52 29.39 -11.56
C PHE A 23 0.61 28.28 -11.02
N MET A 24 -0.70 28.48 -11.05
CA MET A 24 -1.68 27.49 -10.56
C MET A 24 -1.68 26.21 -11.40
N GLY A 25 -1.53 26.32 -12.73
CA GLY A 25 -1.33 25.18 -13.63
C GLY A 25 -0.04 24.43 -13.32
N LEU A 26 1.07 25.14 -13.09
CA LEU A 26 2.33 24.55 -12.65
C LEU A 26 2.17 23.84 -11.30
N HIS A 27 1.54 24.48 -10.33
CA HIS A 27 1.30 23.91 -9.01
C HIS A 27 0.49 22.62 -9.10
N THR A 28 -0.60 22.60 -9.86
CA THR A 28 -1.45 21.40 -10.01
C THR A 28 -0.72 20.26 -10.74
N ALA A 29 0.12 20.56 -11.72
CA ALA A 29 0.95 19.55 -12.39
C ALA A 29 1.99 18.90 -11.44
N PHE A 30 2.49 19.64 -10.46
CA PHE A 30 3.50 19.15 -9.51
C PHE A 30 2.93 18.68 -8.16
N ALA A 31 1.67 18.98 -7.84
CA ALA A 31 1.12 18.83 -6.49
C ALA A 31 0.57 17.45 -6.12
N ALA A 32 0.26 16.56 -7.07
CA ALA A 32 -0.40 15.29 -6.75
C ALA A 32 0.58 14.16 -6.36
N LYS A 33 1.62 14.47 -5.58
CA LYS A 33 2.53 13.46 -5.00
C LYS A 33 1.94 12.94 -3.69
N ASP A 34 0.83 12.24 -3.83
CA ASP A 34 0.02 11.83 -2.68
C ASP A 34 0.47 10.48 -2.11
N SER A 35 1.58 9.88 -2.53
CA SER A 35 2.06 8.61 -1.98
C SER A 35 3.56 8.63 -1.75
N THR A 36 4.02 7.76 -0.85
CA THR A 36 5.39 7.78 -0.35
C THR A 36 6.06 6.43 -0.57
N LEU A 37 7.19 6.43 -1.25
CA LEU A 37 8.07 5.27 -1.35
C LEU A 37 9.24 5.40 -0.38
N HIS A 38 9.35 4.45 0.53
CA HIS A 38 10.53 4.25 1.34
C HIS A 38 11.48 3.28 0.63
N LEU A 39 12.56 3.81 0.09
CA LEU A 39 13.61 3.03 -0.52
C LEU A 39 14.67 2.67 0.52
N LYS A 40 14.88 1.38 0.75
CA LYS A 40 15.94 0.85 1.60
C LYS A 40 16.88 0.02 0.73
N VAL A 41 18.12 0.47 0.59
CA VAL A 41 19.15 -0.21 -0.21
C VAL A 41 20.24 -0.73 0.71
N GLN A 42 20.49 -2.03 0.66
CA GLN A 42 21.66 -2.65 1.25
C GLN A 42 22.64 -3.01 0.13
N HIS A 43 23.88 -2.54 0.22
CA HIS A 43 24.87 -2.76 -0.83
C HIS A 43 26.24 -3.22 -0.34
N GLY A 44 26.95 -3.92 -1.23
CA GLY A 44 28.32 -4.40 -1.03
C GLY A 44 29.39 -3.56 -1.72
N PHE A 45 29.04 -2.40 -2.28
CA PHE A 45 29.96 -1.57 -3.07
C PHE A 45 30.72 -0.57 -2.20
N ARG A 46 32.02 -0.38 -2.49
CA ARG A 46 32.83 0.69 -1.88
C ARG A 46 32.39 2.07 -2.37
N SER A 47 32.11 2.16 -3.67
CA SER A 47 31.52 3.33 -4.34
C SER A 47 30.66 2.82 -5.49
N ALA A 48 29.44 3.31 -5.62
CA ALA A 48 28.57 3.08 -6.77
C ALA A 48 27.59 4.26 -6.94
N LEU A 49 27.02 4.44 -8.13
CA LEU A 49 25.95 5.39 -8.38
C LEU A 49 24.62 4.65 -8.41
N LEU A 50 23.73 4.98 -7.48
CA LEU A 50 22.34 4.54 -7.49
C LEU A 50 21.52 5.56 -8.27
N SER A 51 20.65 5.07 -9.14
CA SER A 51 19.65 5.89 -9.80
C SER A 51 18.31 5.15 -9.83
N VAL A 52 17.25 5.90 -9.63
CA VAL A 52 15.88 5.38 -9.52
C VAL A 52 15.01 6.16 -10.47
N TRP A 53 14.33 5.43 -11.35
CA TRP A 53 13.34 5.99 -12.27
C TRP A 53 11.95 5.53 -11.87
N ILE A 54 10.99 6.43 -12.04
CA ILE A 54 9.56 6.18 -11.87
C ILE A 54 8.92 6.43 -13.22
N ASP A 55 8.26 5.44 -13.80
CA ASP A 55 7.60 5.52 -15.11
C ASP A 55 8.52 6.07 -16.23
N GLY A 56 9.83 5.78 -16.14
CA GLY A 56 10.84 6.23 -17.09
C GLY A 56 11.51 7.58 -16.75
N GLU A 57 11.00 8.34 -15.79
CA GLU A 57 11.59 9.63 -15.36
C GLU A 57 12.55 9.44 -14.17
N LEU A 58 13.72 10.09 -14.21
CA LEU A 58 14.70 10.00 -13.12
C LEU A 58 14.17 10.72 -11.88
N ALA A 59 13.77 9.96 -10.87
CA ALA A 59 13.20 10.47 -9.63
C ALA A 59 14.25 10.70 -8.54
N TYR A 60 15.32 9.90 -8.53
CA TYR A 60 16.38 10.00 -7.52
C TYR A 60 17.72 9.49 -8.06
N SER A 61 18.80 10.15 -7.66
CA SER A 61 20.17 9.72 -7.96
C SER A 61 21.08 10.04 -6.79
N SER A 62 21.90 9.09 -6.36
CA SER A 62 22.78 9.25 -5.21
C SER A 62 23.99 8.32 -5.28
N LYS A 63 25.09 8.74 -4.67
CA LYS A 63 26.31 7.94 -4.56
C LYS A 63 26.23 7.01 -3.36
N LEU A 64 26.26 5.71 -3.60
CA LEU A 64 26.42 4.67 -2.60
C LEU A 64 27.87 4.58 -2.15
N THR A 65 28.11 4.67 -0.85
CA THR A 65 29.45 4.56 -0.26
C THR A 65 29.42 3.50 0.84
N GLY A 66 30.25 2.47 0.70
CA GLY A 66 30.33 1.35 1.64
C GLY A 66 31.59 1.43 2.49
N THR A 67 31.50 1.00 3.74
CA THR A 67 32.65 0.90 4.64
C THR A 67 33.17 -0.53 4.70
N MET A 68 34.49 -0.67 4.84
CA MET A 68 35.12 -1.98 5.00
C MET A 68 34.91 -2.47 6.43
N LYS A 69 34.25 -3.62 6.57
CA LYS A 69 34.05 -4.26 7.87
C LYS A 69 35.07 -5.38 8.03
N LYS A 70 36.09 -5.14 8.85
CA LYS A 70 37.02 -6.19 9.31
C LYS A 70 36.27 -7.12 10.26
N LYS A 71 36.20 -8.40 9.90
CA LYS A 71 35.84 -9.47 10.85
C LYS A 71 37.14 -10.11 11.33
N LEU A 72 37.23 -10.37 12.64
CA LEU A 72 38.36 -11.07 13.25
C LEU A 72 38.35 -12.54 12.79
N GLY A 73 39.38 -12.98 12.05
CA GLY A 73 39.56 -14.37 11.61
C GLY A 73 39.76 -14.56 10.10
N LEU A 74 39.83 -15.81 9.64
CA LEU A 74 40.11 -16.28 8.27
C LEU A 74 39.06 -15.89 7.19
N ILE A 75 38.17 -14.94 7.47
CA ILE A 75 37.08 -14.56 6.57
C ILE A 75 37.51 -13.30 5.81
N PRO A 76 37.33 -13.26 4.47
CA PRO A 76 37.66 -12.08 3.68
C PRO A 76 36.92 -10.84 4.16
N GLU A 77 37.61 -9.70 4.13
CA GLU A 77 37.03 -8.40 4.43
C GLU A 77 35.82 -8.16 3.52
N SER A 78 34.70 -7.74 4.11
CA SER A 78 33.46 -7.47 3.37
C SER A 78 33.15 -5.98 3.42
N VAL A 79 32.79 -5.43 2.26
CA VAL A 79 32.27 -4.06 2.17
C VAL A 79 30.78 -4.10 2.39
N GLN A 80 30.28 -3.21 3.24
CA GLN A 80 28.85 -3.07 3.49
C GLN A 80 28.47 -1.60 3.58
N GLY A 81 27.33 -1.25 2.99
CA GLY A 81 26.71 0.07 3.12
C GLY A 81 25.19 -0.05 3.04
N ASN A 82 24.51 0.89 3.67
CA ASN A 82 23.06 0.97 3.69
C ASN A 82 22.63 2.40 3.31
N LEU A 83 21.55 2.52 2.55
CA LEU A 83 20.91 3.79 2.22
C LEU A 83 19.41 3.67 2.53
N ALA A 84 18.85 4.68 3.17
CA ALA A 84 17.41 4.82 3.33
C ALA A 84 17.00 6.19 2.79
N GLN A 85 16.05 6.21 1.86
CA GLN A 85 15.55 7.42 1.23
C GLN A 85 14.02 7.36 1.12
N THR A 86 13.38 8.50 1.29
CA THR A 86 11.95 8.67 1.05
C THR A 86 11.74 9.45 -0.24
N ILE A 87 10.93 8.91 -1.15
CA ILE A 87 10.65 9.50 -2.46
C ILE A 87 9.13 9.69 -2.58
N PRO A 88 8.64 10.94 -2.67
CA PRO A 88 7.23 11.20 -2.89
C PRO A 88 6.89 10.95 -4.37
N LEU A 89 5.81 10.23 -4.63
CA LEU A 89 5.37 9.86 -5.97
C LEU A 89 3.83 9.85 -6.10
N PRO A 90 3.28 9.93 -7.32
CA PRO A 90 1.83 9.95 -7.51
C PRO A 90 1.19 8.57 -7.29
N TYR A 91 -0.03 8.56 -6.75
CA TYR A 91 -0.79 7.32 -6.59
C TYR A 91 -1.09 6.63 -7.94
N GLY A 92 -1.45 5.34 -7.88
CA GLY A 92 -1.73 4.47 -9.01
C GLY A 92 -0.68 3.37 -9.22
N THR A 93 -0.83 2.59 -10.29
CA THR A 93 0.17 1.61 -10.71
C THR A 93 1.36 2.33 -11.31
N ARG A 94 2.54 2.08 -10.75
CA ARG A 94 3.80 2.72 -11.15
C ARG A 94 4.87 1.68 -11.41
N GLU A 95 5.70 1.94 -12.39
CA GLU A 95 6.88 1.14 -12.68
C GLU A 95 8.11 1.80 -12.06
N LEU A 96 8.83 1.02 -11.25
CA LEU A 96 10.06 1.45 -10.59
C LEU A 96 11.24 0.72 -11.16
N ARG A 97 12.22 1.49 -11.58
CA ARG A 97 13.46 0.97 -12.14
C ARG A 97 14.61 1.44 -11.30
N VAL A 98 15.39 0.51 -10.79
CA VAL A 98 16.54 0.80 -9.96
C VAL A 98 17.78 0.34 -10.70
N ARG A 99 18.70 1.26 -10.95
CA ARG A 99 20.00 0.99 -11.56
C ARG A 99 21.11 1.31 -10.57
N VAL A 100 22.09 0.43 -10.51
CA VAL A 100 23.33 0.64 -9.77
C VAL A 100 24.48 0.50 -10.76
N GLU A 101 25.32 1.52 -10.81
CA GLU A 101 26.49 1.58 -11.68
C GLU A 101 27.75 1.67 -10.83
N THR A 102 28.69 0.76 -11.04
CA THR A 102 29.98 0.80 -10.34
C THR A 102 31.02 1.57 -11.16
N PRO A 103 32.06 2.15 -10.52
CA PRO A 103 33.18 2.78 -11.22
C PRO A 103 33.91 1.85 -12.19
N ASP A 104 33.81 0.54 -11.95
CA ASP A 104 34.39 -0.52 -12.78
C ASP A 104 33.59 -0.73 -14.11
N GLY A 105 32.52 0.03 -14.32
CA GLY A 105 31.65 -0.04 -15.50
C GLY A 105 30.58 -1.13 -15.43
N SER A 106 30.45 -1.82 -14.29
CA SER A 106 29.38 -2.82 -14.12
C SER A 106 28.06 -2.10 -13.85
N VAL A 107 27.02 -2.48 -14.61
CA VAL A 107 25.67 -1.94 -14.48
C VAL A 107 24.73 -3.07 -14.10
N GLN A 108 24.01 -2.88 -13.00
CA GLN A 108 22.93 -3.75 -12.57
C GLN A 108 21.64 -2.96 -12.57
N GLU A 109 20.61 -3.48 -13.22
CA GLU A 109 19.31 -2.83 -13.34
C GLU A 109 18.21 -3.87 -13.19
N GLN A 110 17.15 -3.51 -12.48
CA GLN A 110 15.93 -4.30 -12.45
C GLN A 110 14.73 -3.37 -12.29
N THR A 111 13.60 -3.85 -12.76
CA THR A 111 12.34 -3.14 -12.78
C THR A 111 11.31 -3.90 -11.97
N ILE A 112 10.49 -3.19 -11.21
CA ILE A 112 9.41 -3.74 -10.42
C ILE A 112 8.21 -2.79 -10.45
N SER A 113 7.02 -3.34 -10.66
CA SER A 113 5.79 -2.56 -10.66
C SER A 113 5.07 -2.73 -9.33
N ALA A 114 4.41 -1.67 -8.87
CA ALA A 114 3.53 -1.72 -7.72
C ALA A 114 2.39 -0.72 -7.84
N GLU A 115 1.30 -1.03 -7.15
CA GLU A 115 0.20 -0.11 -6.94
C GLU A 115 0.44 0.71 -5.68
N PHE A 116 0.31 2.02 -5.82
CA PHE A 116 0.41 3.00 -4.74
C PHE A 116 -0.97 3.58 -4.46
N VAL A 117 -1.49 3.36 -3.26
CA VAL A 117 -2.75 3.98 -2.83
C VAL A 117 -2.54 5.45 -2.45
N ARG A 118 -3.60 6.27 -2.55
CA ARG A 118 -3.53 7.68 -2.13
C ARG A 118 -3.23 7.77 -0.64
N ASN A 119 -2.30 8.65 -0.27
CA ASN A 119 -1.71 8.82 1.05
C ASN A 119 -1.09 7.52 1.60
N GLY A 120 -0.77 6.58 0.72
CA GLY A 120 -0.16 5.31 1.05
C GLY A 120 1.34 5.40 1.16
N GLU A 121 1.90 4.54 1.99
CA GLU A 121 3.34 4.35 2.13
C GLU A 121 3.70 2.93 1.70
N ARG A 122 4.79 2.79 0.95
CA ARG A 122 5.27 1.48 0.49
C ARG A 122 6.78 1.39 0.68
N THR A 123 7.28 0.24 1.12
CA THR A 123 8.72 0.06 1.34
C THR A 123 9.32 -0.87 0.30
N LEU A 124 10.24 -0.36 -0.52
CA LEU A 124 11.04 -1.17 -1.43
C LEU A 124 12.40 -1.46 -0.81
N PHE A 125 12.71 -2.75 -0.65
CA PHE A 125 14.02 -3.20 -0.22
C PHE A 125 14.83 -3.70 -1.40
N VAL A 126 16.03 -3.16 -1.55
CA VAL A 126 16.95 -3.48 -2.64
C VAL A 126 18.24 -4.03 -2.04
N ILE A 127 18.64 -5.22 -2.48
CA ILE A 127 19.94 -5.80 -2.17
C ILE A 127 20.77 -5.70 -3.45
N ALA A 128 21.89 -4.98 -3.40
CA ALA A 128 22.78 -4.78 -4.53
C ALA A 128 24.22 -5.18 -4.17
N ARG A 129 24.67 -6.31 -4.69
CA ARG A 129 26.01 -6.89 -4.51
C ARG A 129 26.62 -7.19 -5.87
N ARG A 130 27.92 -7.49 -5.91
CA ARG A 130 28.62 -7.80 -7.16
C ARG A 130 27.98 -8.95 -7.96
N THR A 131 27.43 -9.96 -7.28
CA THR A 131 26.80 -11.13 -7.90
C THR A 131 25.28 -11.17 -7.75
N ASP A 132 24.73 -10.46 -6.76
CA ASP A 132 23.33 -10.57 -6.38
C ASP A 132 22.67 -9.20 -6.50
N PHE A 133 21.63 -9.10 -7.31
CA PHE A 133 20.75 -7.94 -7.36
C PHE A 133 19.31 -8.40 -7.18
N SER A 134 18.64 -7.93 -6.14
CA SER A 134 17.26 -8.31 -5.87
C SER A 134 16.47 -7.16 -5.28
N MET A 135 15.22 -7.02 -5.72
CA MET A 135 14.25 -6.08 -5.17
C MET A 135 13.06 -6.83 -4.59
N ASN A 136 12.59 -6.38 -3.43
CA ASN A 136 11.45 -6.96 -2.76
C ASN A 136 10.63 -5.91 -2.03
N TRP A 137 9.32 -6.06 -2.07
CA TRP A 137 8.39 -5.22 -1.31
C TRP A 137 8.37 -5.67 0.15
N GLN A 138 8.86 -4.80 1.05
CA GLN A 138 8.76 -5.01 2.50
C GLN A 138 7.48 -4.43 3.06
N ASP A 139 6.37 -4.67 2.37
CA ASP A 139 5.08 -4.28 2.89
C ASP A 139 4.69 -5.30 3.96
N LEU A 140 4.44 -4.82 5.18
CA LEU A 140 3.47 -5.50 6.03
C LEU A 140 2.17 -5.57 5.22
N PRO A 141 1.41 -6.67 5.23
CA PRO A 141 0.17 -6.76 4.48
C PRO A 141 -0.77 -5.67 4.99
N VAL A 142 -0.75 -4.51 4.34
CA VAL A 142 -1.79 -3.50 4.45
C VAL A 142 -2.97 -4.17 3.78
N PRO A 143 -4.03 -4.51 4.52
CA PRO A 143 -5.21 -5.06 3.89
C PRO A 143 -5.64 -4.04 2.85
N VAL A 144 -5.55 -4.42 1.58
CA VAL A 144 -6.26 -3.74 0.50
C VAL A 144 -7.69 -3.67 1.00
N ALA A 145 -8.13 -2.46 1.35
CA ALA A 145 -9.54 -2.21 1.54
C ALA A 145 -10.14 -2.32 0.14
N GLU A 146 -10.33 -3.56 -0.32
CA GLU A 146 -11.25 -3.88 -1.40
C GLU A 146 -12.55 -3.16 -1.05
N SER A 147 -12.99 -2.36 -2.00
CA SER A 147 -14.23 -1.61 -1.94
C SER A 147 -15.28 -2.42 -1.20
N ALA A 148 -15.82 -1.82 -0.14
CA ALA A 148 -16.74 -2.43 0.78
C ALA A 148 -17.92 -3.11 0.05
N SER A 149 -17.76 -4.37 -0.33
CA SER A 149 -18.86 -5.32 -0.24
C SER A 149 -19.04 -5.56 1.25
N THR A 150 -20.17 -5.08 1.77
CA THR A 150 -20.59 -4.99 3.18
C THR A 150 -20.60 -6.32 3.96
N LEU A 151 -20.06 -7.40 3.39
CA LEU A 151 -19.99 -8.75 3.96
C LEU A 151 -18.62 -9.14 4.54
N GLY A 152 -17.53 -8.43 4.23
CA GLY A 152 -16.17 -8.88 4.62
C GLY A 152 -15.83 -8.69 6.12
N TRP A 153 -16.38 -7.67 6.77
CA TRP A 153 -16.08 -7.34 8.18
C TRP A 153 -16.68 -8.34 9.18
N MET A 154 -17.80 -8.97 8.81
CA MET A 154 -18.48 -9.97 9.64
C MET A 154 -17.74 -11.30 9.67
N ALA A 155 -16.95 -11.64 8.64
CA ALA A 155 -16.28 -12.94 8.55
C ALA A 155 -15.25 -13.20 9.68
N ARG A 156 -14.76 -12.16 10.36
CA ARG A 156 -13.80 -12.31 11.47
C ARG A 156 -14.44 -12.38 12.87
N TYR A 157 -15.74 -12.13 12.97
CA TYR A 157 -16.51 -12.20 14.22
C TYR A 157 -17.68 -13.20 14.17
N THR A 158 -17.99 -13.77 12.99
CA THR A 158 -19.03 -14.79 12.82
C THR A 158 -18.68 -16.14 13.46
N SER A 159 -17.39 -16.46 13.68
CA SER A 159 -17.03 -17.72 14.36
C SER A 159 -17.54 -17.76 15.79
N THR A 160 -17.59 -16.63 16.50
CA THR A 160 -18.02 -16.59 17.91
C THR A 160 -19.52 -16.33 18.04
N LEU A 161 -20.13 -15.55 17.15
CA LEU A 161 -21.58 -15.31 17.16
C LEU A 161 -22.41 -16.51 16.67
N LEU A 162 -21.91 -17.30 15.70
CA LEU A 162 -22.56 -18.56 15.31
C LEU A 162 -22.51 -19.61 16.41
N LEU A 163 -21.42 -19.68 17.18
CA LEU A 163 -21.30 -20.57 18.34
C LEU A 163 -22.22 -20.16 19.50
N THR A 164 -22.42 -18.86 19.73
CA THR A 164 -23.35 -18.39 20.78
C THR A 164 -24.83 -18.50 20.36
N ALA A 165 -25.17 -18.22 19.10
CA ALA A 165 -26.54 -18.37 18.59
C ALA A 165 -26.98 -19.84 18.49
N ALA A 166 -26.09 -20.76 18.07
CA ALA A 166 -26.36 -22.20 18.04
C ALA A 166 -26.57 -22.79 19.45
N GLY A 167 -25.81 -22.31 20.45
CA GLY A 167 -25.98 -22.72 21.84
C GLY A 167 -27.32 -22.28 22.47
N SER A 168 -27.84 -21.11 22.07
CA SER A 168 -29.12 -20.59 22.59
C SER A 168 -30.35 -21.33 22.05
N ILE A 169 -30.32 -21.75 20.77
CA ILE A 169 -31.44 -22.47 20.13
C ILE A 169 -31.61 -23.89 20.72
N ILE A 170 -30.51 -24.59 21.03
CA ILE A 170 -30.54 -25.94 21.62
C ILE A 170 -31.03 -25.90 23.08
N SER A 171 -30.66 -24.86 23.84
CA SER A 171 -31.13 -24.67 25.22
C SER A 171 -32.63 -24.36 25.29
N ALA A 172 -33.15 -23.55 24.35
CA ALA A 172 -34.57 -23.20 24.28
C ALA A 172 -35.48 -24.38 23.87
N LEU A 173 -35.01 -25.30 23.01
CA LEU A 173 -35.80 -26.46 22.57
C LEU A 173 -35.87 -27.58 23.62
N THR A 174 -34.87 -27.69 24.51
CA THR A 174 -34.89 -28.68 25.61
C THR A 174 -35.94 -28.32 26.66
N GLY A 175 -36.21 -27.04 26.89
CA GLY A 175 -37.27 -26.58 27.82
C GLY A 175 -38.70 -26.79 27.31
N TYR A 176 -38.93 -26.77 25.99
CA TYR A 176 -40.27 -26.93 25.43
C TYR A 176 -40.71 -28.41 25.34
N ALA A 177 -39.77 -29.34 25.13
CA ALA A 177 -40.08 -30.78 25.10
C ALA A 177 -40.48 -31.36 26.47
N ILE A 178 -40.04 -30.75 27.57
CA ILE A 178 -40.37 -31.22 28.94
C ILE A 178 -41.75 -30.70 29.39
N ARG A 179 -42.29 -29.64 28.79
CA ARG A 179 -43.54 -29.01 29.23
C ARG A 179 -44.81 -29.54 28.54
N GLU A 180 -44.69 -30.15 27.36
CA GLU A 180 -45.84 -30.66 26.59
C GLU A 180 -46.14 -32.17 26.83
N LEU A 181 -45.28 -32.90 27.54
CA LEU A 181 -45.45 -34.34 27.77
C LEU A 181 -46.46 -34.81 28.83
N PRO A 182 -47.17 -33.96 29.62
CA PRO A 182 -48.33 -34.44 30.37
C PRO A 182 -49.69 -34.10 29.72
N LYS A 183 -49.77 -33.24 28.70
CA LYS A 183 -51.07 -32.72 28.22
C LYS A 183 -51.71 -33.52 27.09
N GLN A 184 -50.97 -34.42 26.43
CA GLN A 184 -51.54 -35.26 25.36
C GLN A 184 -51.98 -36.66 25.82
N ILE A 185 -51.76 -37.03 27.09
CA ILE A 185 -52.29 -38.28 27.65
C ILE A 185 -53.72 -38.08 28.20
N GLY A 186 -54.14 -36.85 28.53
CA GLY A 186 -55.50 -36.56 29.03
C GLY A 186 -56.56 -36.33 27.95
N ALA A 187 -56.18 -35.94 26.72
CA ALA A 187 -57.13 -35.57 25.67
C ALA A 187 -57.59 -36.74 24.79
N ARG A 188 -57.00 -37.94 24.92
CA ARG A 188 -57.42 -39.15 24.18
C ARG A 188 -58.34 -40.09 24.98
N GLN A 189 -58.65 -39.75 26.24
CA GLN A 189 -59.60 -40.51 27.08
C GLN A 189 -61.00 -39.89 27.20
N ALA A 190 -61.28 -38.77 26.50
CA ALA A 190 -62.55 -38.06 26.60
C ALA A 190 -63.50 -38.26 25.38
N GLU A 191 -63.21 -39.20 24.49
CA GLU A 191 -64.14 -39.60 23.42
C GLU A 191 -64.24 -41.13 23.29
N THR A 192 -65.01 -41.73 24.19
CA THR A 192 -65.82 -42.92 23.82
C THR A 192 -67.27 -42.60 24.16
N PRO A 193 -68.14 -42.43 23.15
CA PRO A 193 -69.57 -42.26 23.38
C PRO A 193 -70.24 -43.59 23.79
N LYS A 194 -71.14 -43.42 24.75
CA LYS A 194 -72.17 -44.30 25.33
C LYS A 194 -72.62 -45.53 24.51
N ALA A 195 -72.69 -46.67 25.20
CA ALA A 195 -73.74 -47.68 25.06
C ALA A 195 -74.33 -47.95 26.45
#